data_AF-C5C2M4-F1
#
_entry.id   AF-C5C2M4-F1
#
_cell.length_a   1.000
_cell.length_b   1.000
_cell.length_c   1.000
_cell.angle_alpha   90.00
_cell.angle_beta   90.00
_cell.angle_gamma   90.00
#
_symmetry.space_group_name_H-M   'P 1'
#
loop_
_entity.id
_entity.type
_entity.pdbx_description
1 polymer ?
#
loop_
_entity_poly.entity_id
_entity_poly.type
_entity_poly.pdbx_seq_one_letter_code
_entity_poly.pdbx_strand_id
1 'polypeptide(L)'
;MELGESPRWFRRDGRLHWVDIEHRTRFSWDTRSPEPTVVGYPQRVTAVAPAGGDGIVMVRGADVVLETPRGTRVLVSLDDVDPSSSRPNDARADHAGRLWVGSLEFAPSGTGAALYRVDRSGVTRCRDGLSLSNGIAFSPDGAWMYHADTLNRVVTRSALAPDGTLRDAESFAQWDDAYPDGLVADAAGGVWVALWGGGRLERLDCSGVLTDVVSTPGAHQVTAAALGGSDLRSLYITTALEGGGGGPRGGSLFRADVSVPGLPEPEASWWADEPEPLGASDGRGGADVRS
;
A
#
# COMPACT_ATOMS: atom_id res chain seq x y z
N MET A 1 -11.08 -9.45 -9.73
CA MET A 1 -10.52 -8.09 -9.67
C MET A 1 -9.78 -7.84 -10.95
N GLU A 2 -9.89 -6.63 -11.51
CA GLU A 2 -9.08 -6.27 -12.68
C GLU A 2 -7.63 -6.06 -12.25
N LEU A 3 -7.42 -5.21 -11.24
CA LEU A 3 -6.12 -4.97 -10.63
C LEU A 3 -6.26 -4.95 -9.10
N GLY A 4 -6.29 -6.14 -8.49
CA GLY A 4 -6.36 -6.28 -7.04
C GLY A 4 -5.04 -5.86 -6.39
N GLU A 5 -5.06 -4.95 -5.41
CA GLU A 5 -3.86 -4.33 -4.87
C GLU A 5 -3.97 -3.92 -3.40
N SER A 6 -2.83 -3.54 -2.81
CA SER A 6 -2.71 -2.99 -1.46
C SER A 6 -3.51 -3.76 -0.39
N PRO A 7 -3.41 -5.10 -0.29
CA PRO A 7 -3.98 -5.83 0.83
C PRO A 7 -3.31 -5.39 2.13
N ARG A 8 -4.10 -5.16 3.17
CA ARG A 8 -3.66 -4.77 4.51
C ARG A 8 -4.57 -5.41 5.56
N TRP A 9 -3.98 -5.96 6.61
CA TRP A 9 -4.74 -6.52 7.73
C TRP A 9 -4.90 -5.47 8.83
N PHE A 10 -6.14 -5.00 9.04
CA PHE A 10 -6.42 -4.02 10.08
C PHE A 10 -6.75 -4.76 11.37
N ARG A 11 -5.80 -4.78 12.30
CA ARG A 11 -5.98 -5.49 13.58
C ARG A 11 -7.14 -4.92 14.41
N ARG A 12 -7.40 -3.61 14.31
CA ARG A 12 -8.45 -2.91 15.07
C ARG A 12 -9.83 -3.51 14.87
N ASP A 13 -10.19 -3.81 13.62
CA ASP A 13 -11.48 -4.37 13.26
C ASP A 13 -11.40 -5.86 12.90
N GLY A 14 -10.18 -6.43 12.80
CA GLY A 14 -9.95 -7.82 12.45
C GLY A 14 -10.32 -8.12 11.00
N ARG A 15 -10.11 -7.15 10.09
CA ARG A 15 -10.52 -7.26 8.69
C ARG A 15 -9.33 -7.11 7.74
N LEU A 16 -9.44 -7.80 6.61
CA LEU A 16 -8.59 -7.55 5.45
C LEU A 16 -9.20 -6.40 4.63
N HIS A 17 -8.41 -5.39 4.30
CA HIS A 17 -8.77 -4.32 3.39
C HIS A 17 -7.87 -4.37 2.16
N TRP A 18 -8.40 -4.09 0.97
CA TRP A 18 -7.63 -4.04 -0.28
C TRP A 18 -8.40 -3.25 -1.34
N VAL A 19 -7.82 -3.03 -2.51
CA VAL A 19 -8.45 -2.28 -3.60
C VAL A 19 -8.51 -3.08 -4.89
N ASP A 20 -9.42 -2.70 -5.78
CA ASP A 20 -9.32 -2.96 -7.22
C ASP A 20 -9.14 -1.62 -7.92
N ILE A 21 -7.93 -1.34 -8.36
CA ILE A 21 -7.51 -0.01 -8.82
C ILE A 21 -8.35 0.41 -10.03
N GLU A 22 -8.47 -0.46 -11.03
CA GLU A 22 -9.14 -0.16 -12.30
C GLU A 22 -10.66 -0.07 -12.14
N HIS A 23 -11.24 -0.85 -11.23
CA HIS A 23 -12.66 -0.70 -10.90
C HIS A 23 -12.96 0.41 -9.90
N ARG A 24 -11.94 1.06 -9.33
CA ARG A 24 -12.07 2.17 -8.36
C ARG A 24 -12.83 1.74 -7.10
N THR A 25 -12.53 0.55 -6.59
CA THR A 25 -13.23 -0.01 -5.43
C THR A 25 -12.26 -0.33 -4.30
N ARG A 26 -12.73 -0.17 -3.06
CA ARG A 26 -12.13 -0.72 -1.86
C ARG A 26 -12.99 -1.85 -1.34
N PHE A 27 -12.33 -2.92 -0.92
CA PHE A 27 -12.93 -4.05 -0.23
C PHE A 27 -12.54 -4.02 1.24
N SER A 28 -13.45 -4.51 2.10
CA SER A 28 -13.17 -4.80 3.50
C SER A 28 -13.85 -6.10 3.89
N TRP A 29 -13.10 -7.05 4.43
CA TRP A 29 -13.59 -8.40 4.68
C TRP A 29 -13.23 -8.90 6.08
N ASP A 30 -14.26 -9.22 6.85
CA ASP A 30 -14.12 -10.16 7.97
C ASP A 30 -14.12 -11.56 7.39
N THR A 31 -13.03 -12.30 7.55
CA THR A 31 -12.88 -13.66 7.00
C THR A 31 -13.92 -14.69 7.49
N ARG A 32 -14.71 -14.34 8.51
CA ARG A 32 -15.86 -15.14 8.97
C ARG A 32 -17.13 -14.87 8.16
N SER A 33 -17.18 -13.76 7.44
CA SER A 33 -18.28 -13.41 6.54
C SER A 33 -18.11 -14.08 5.18
N PRO A 34 -19.21 -14.44 4.49
CA PRO A 34 -19.14 -15.09 3.19
C PRO A 34 -18.59 -14.17 2.09
N GLU A 35 -18.78 -12.85 2.23
CA GLU A 35 -18.40 -11.87 1.21
C GLU A 35 -17.81 -10.59 1.83
N PRO A 36 -16.96 -9.86 1.08
CA PRO A 36 -16.46 -8.56 1.49
C PRO A 36 -17.52 -7.47 1.36
N THR A 37 -17.40 -6.44 2.19
CA THR A 37 -18.04 -5.14 1.94
C THR A 37 -17.28 -4.42 0.83
N VAL A 38 -18.00 -3.79 -0.10
CA VAL A 38 -17.41 -3.09 -1.25
C VAL A 38 -17.85 -1.63 -1.24
N VAL A 39 -16.89 -0.72 -1.42
CA VAL A 39 -17.13 0.73 -1.56
C VAL A 39 -16.53 1.22 -2.87
N GLY A 40 -17.31 1.92 -3.68
CA GLY A 40 -16.87 2.50 -4.95
C GLY A 40 -16.50 3.97 -4.82
N TYR A 41 -15.54 4.42 -5.64
CA TYR A 41 -15.00 5.77 -5.63
C TYR A 41 -15.03 6.40 -7.02
N PRO A 42 -15.10 7.75 -7.11
CA PRO A 42 -15.11 8.44 -8.40
C PRO A 42 -13.77 8.30 -9.14
N GLN A 43 -12.65 8.29 -8.41
CA GLN A 43 -11.28 8.16 -8.89
C GLN A 43 -10.71 6.79 -8.48
N ARG A 44 -9.63 6.36 -9.15
CA ARG A 44 -8.85 5.18 -8.73
C ARG A 44 -8.40 5.35 -7.29
N VAL A 45 -8.49 4.27 -6.51
CA VAL A 45 -7.90 4.16 -5.18
C VAL A 45 -6.79 3.14 -5.30
N THR A 46 -5.55 3.54 -5.02
CA THR A 46 -4.37 2.71 -5.33
C THR A 46 -3.80 2.03 -4.10
N ALA A 47 -4.00 2.64 -2.93
CA ALA A 47 -3.53 2.09 -1.67
C ALA A 47 -4.43 2.49 -0.49
N VAL A 48 -4.39 1.66 0.55
CA VAL A 48 -5.06 1.88 1.83
C VAL A 48 -4.09 1.65 2.99
N ALA A 49 -4.27 2.37 4.09
CA ALA A 49 -3.53 2.21 5.33
C ALA A 49 -4.43 2.45 6.54
N PRO A 50 -4.21 1.78 7.68
CA PRO A 50 -4.92 2.11 8.89
C PRO A 50 -4.50 3.52 9.33
N ALA A 51 -5.47 4.32 9.78
CA ALA A 51 -5.21 5.69 10.19
C ALA A 51 -4.99 5.75 11.71
N GLY A 52 -4.14 6.67 12.19
CA GLY A 52 -3.99 6.97 13.62
C GLY A 52 -5.25 7.62 14.19
N GLY A 53 -6.19 6.81 14.72
CA GLY A 53 -7.55 7.24 15.08
C GLY A 53 -8.60 6.45 14.31
N ASP A 54 -9.89 6.81 14.36
CA ASP A 54 -11.00 6.06 13.75
C ASP A 54 -11.17 6.31 12.24
N GLY A 55 -10.19 5.90 11.44
CA GLY A 55 -10.28 6.05 9.99
C GLY A 55 -9.44 5.10 9.17
N ILE A 56 -9.44 5.38 7.86
CA ILE A 56 -8.62 4.74 6.83
C ILE A 56 -7.98 5.86 6.01
N VAL A 57 -6.65 5.82 5.88
CA VAL A 57 -5.93 6.66 4.92
C VAL A 57 -5.90 5.95 3.57
N MET A 58 -6.17 6.68 2.49
CA MET A 58 -6.19 6.14 1.15
C MET A 58 -5.47 7.08 0.18
N VAL A 59 -4.89 6.50 -0.87
CA VAL A 59 -4.40 7.27 -2.03
C VAL A 59 -5.45 7.18 -3.13
N ARG A 60 -6.09 8.32 -3.45
CA ARG A 60 -7.21 8.42 -4.39
C ARG A 60 -6.93 9.49 -5.44
N GLY A 61 -6.77 9.10 -6.71
CA GLY A 61 -6.22 10.01 -7.72
C GLY A 61 -4.80 10.42 -7.32
N ALA A 62 -4.54 11.73 -7.23
CA ALA A 62 -3.28 12.27 -6.70
C ALA A 62 -3.37 12.66 -5.20
N ASP A 63 -4.53 12.46 -4.56
CA ASP A 63 -4.78 12.91 -3.19
C ASP A 63 -4.53 11.79 -2.18
N VAL A 64 -3.91 12.13 -1.05
CA VAL A 64 -3.95 11.34 0.16
C VAL A 64 -5.15 11.81 0.99
N VAL A 65 -6.09 10.92 1.25
CA VAL A 65 -7.35 11.24 1.93
C VAL A 65 -7.51 10.44 3.21
N LEU A 66 -8.15 11.04 4.20
CA LEU A 66 -8.62 10.36 5.41
C LEU A 66 -10.13 10.17 5.31
N GLU A 67 -10.59 8.94 5.39
CA GLU A 67 -12.01 8.58 5.51
C GLU A 67 -12.30 8.13 6.95
N THR A 68 -13.27 8.77 7.59
CA THR A 68 -13.75 8.46 8.95
C THR A 68 -15.27 8.29 8.93
N PRO A 69 -15.91 7.81 10.02
CA PRO A 69 -17.36 7.84 10.15
C PRO A 69 -17.98 9.23 10.02
N ARG A 70 -17.20 10.30 10.22
CA ARG A 70 -17.66 11.70 10.14
C ARG A 70 -17.58 12.27 8.73
N GLY A 71 -16.92 11.59 7.80
CA GLY A 71 -16.74 12.03 6.43
C GLY A 71 -15.30 11.83 5.93
N THR A 72 -15.06 12.35 4.73
CA THR A 72 -13.76 12.29 4.07
C THR A 72 -13.11 13.67 4.03
N ARG A 73 -11.82 13.76 4.37
CA ARG A 73 -11.01 14.97 4.19
C ARG A 73 -9.78 14.66 3.35
N VAL A 74 -9.38 15.60 2.49
CA VAL A 74 -8.08 15.54 1.81
C VAL A 74 -7.02 15.96 2.83
N LEU A 75 -5.99 15.14 3.02
CA LEU A 75 -4.87 15.44 3.90
C LEU A 75 -3.78 16.21 3.16
N VAL A 76 -3.45 15.76 1.95
CA VAL A 76 -2.45 16.39 1.07
C VAL A 76 -2.66 15.90 -0.36
N SER A 77 -2.18 16.67 -1.34
CA SER A 77 -2.12 16.30 -2.75
C SER A 77 -0.68 16.10 -3.19
N LEU A 78 -0.42 15.09 -4.01
CA LEU A 78 0.87 14.86 -4.65
C LEU A 78 0.97 15.71 -5.92
N ASP A 79 1.15 17.01 -5.77
CA ASP A 79 1.01 18.01 -6.85
C ASP A 79 1.93 17.76 -8.06
N ASP A 80 3.07 17.09 -7.84
CA ASP A 80 4.02 16.71 -8.90
C ASP A 80 3.57 15.49 -9.72
N VAL A 81 2.45 14.87 -9.38
CA VAL A 81 1.88 13.73 -10.11
C VAL A 81 0.79 14.24 -11.04
N ASP A 82 1.14 14.44 -12.31
CA ASP A 82 0.19 14.82 -13.35
C ASP A 82 -0.73 13.63 -13.69
N PRO A 83 -2.04 13.70 -13.39
CA PRO A 83 -2.97 12.59 -13.59
C PRO A 83 -3.19 12.22 -15.07
N SER A 84 -2.74 13.05 -16.01
CA SER A 84 -2.81 12.76 -17.44
C SER A 84 -1.68 11.84 -17.94
N SER A 85 -0.56 11.79 -17.21
CA SER A 85 0.66 11.09 -17.62
C SER A 85 1.24 10.15 -16.56
N SER A 86 0.79 10.28 -15.30
CA SER A 86 1.26 9.53 -14.15
C SER A 86 0.13 9.23 -13.17
N ARG A 87 0.36 8.30 -12.25
CA ARG A 87 -0.48 8.11 -11.06
C ARG A 87 0.34 7.64 -9.87
N PRO A 88 -0.13 7.86 -8.64
CA PRO A 88 0.34 7.08 -7.50
C PRO A 88 0.03 5.59 -7.72
N ASN A 89 0.76 4.73 -7.02
CA ASN A 89 0.66 3.28 -7.13
C ASN A 89 0.59 2.65 -5.73
N ASP A 90 1.59 1.89 -5.29
CA ASP A 90 1.61 1.36 -3.93
C ASP A 90 1.89 2.45 -2.88
N ALA A 91 1.38 2.24 -1.67
CA ALA A 91 1.72 3.06 -0.52
C ALA A 91 1.67 2.25 0.79
N ARG A 92 2.57 2.58 1.72
CA ARG A 92 2.59 1.97 3.05
C ARG A 92 3.09 2.96 4.10
N ALA A 93 2.51 2.88 5.30
CA ALA A 93 3.00 3.63 6.44
C ALA A 93 4.25 2.96 7.04
N ASP A 94 5.22 3.76 7.46
CA ASP A 94 6.34 3.25 8.26
C ASP A 94 6.01 3.23 9.77
N HIS A 95 6.92 2.69 10.58
CA HIS A 95 6.74 2.61 12.04
C HIS A 95 6.71 3.97 12.76
N ALA A 96 7.14 5.05 12.10
CA ALA A 96 7.02 6.42 12.59
C ALA A 96 5.71 7.08 12.17
N GLY A 97 4.84 6.34 11.46
CA GLY A 97 3.53 6.79 11.03
C GLY A 97 3.53 7.72 9.82
N ARG A 98 4.63 7.78 9.06
CA ARG A 98 4.74 8.52 7.79
C ARG A 98 4.22 7.64 6.66
N LEU A 99 3.54 8.22 5.67
CA LEU A 99 3.10 7.46 4.48
C LEU A 99 4.14 7.56 3.38
N TRP A 100 4.57 6.43 2.85
CA TRP A 100 5.42 6.35 1.68
C TRP A 100 4.57 5.97 0.48
N VAL A 101 4.71 6.69 -0.63
CA VAL A 101 3.87 6.52 -1.83
C VAL A 101 4.77 6.40 -3.05
N GLY A 102 4.62 5.31 -3.81
CA GLY A 102 5.22 5.17 -5.13
C GLY A 102 4.34 5.77 -6.22
N SER A 103 4.94 6.21 -7.32
CA SER A 103 4.22 6.53 -8.56
C SER A 103 4.63 5.65 -9.73
N LEU A 104 3.89 5.76 -10.83
CA LEU A 104 4.28 5.26 -12.14
C LEU A 104 3.95 6.28 -13.23
N GLU A 105 4.58 6.15 -14.40
CA GLU A 105 4.16 6.85 -15.61
C GLU A 105 3.38 5.92 -16.54
N PHE A 106 2.40 6.46 -17.25
CA PHE A 106 1.64 5.69 -18.25
C PHE A 106 2.46 5.44 -19.51
N ALA A 107 3.35 6.38 -19.86
CA ALA A 107 4.29 6.18 -20.94
C ALA A 107 5.47 5.33 -20.44
N PRO A 108 5.98 4.38 -21.23
CA PRO A 108 7.11 3.54 -20.85
C PRO A 108 8.43 4.30 -21.04
N SER A 109 8.60 5.43 -20.35
CA SER A 109 9.85 6.20 -20.33
C SER A 109 10.95 5.42 -19.58
N GLY A 110 10.54 4.63 -18.59
CA GLY A 110 11.41 3.81 -17.75
C GLY A 110 12.11 4.56 -16.63
N THR A 111 11.89 5.87 -16.45
CA THR A 111 12.60 6.67 -15.42
C THR A 111 11.78 7.79 -14.77
N GLY A 112 10.50 7.96 -15.11
CA GLY A 112 9.72 9.08 -14.57
C GLY A 112 8.93 8.77 -13.29
N ALA A 113 9.00 7.55 -12.79
CA ALA A 113 8.43 7.23 -11.49
C ALA A 113 9.27 7.79 -10.34
N ALA A 114 8.62 8.02 -9.21
CA ALA A 114 9.23 8.55 -8.00
C ALA A 114 8.67 7.86 -6.75
N LEU A 115 9.44 7.93 -5.66
CA LEU A 115 9.02 7.58 -4.31
C LEU A 115 8.88 8.85 -3.49
N TYR A 116 7.73 9.01 -2.85
CA TYR A 116 7.39 10.14 -2.01
C TYR A 116 7.25 9.70 -0.56
N ARG A 117 7.57 10.60 0.35
CA ARG A 117 7.27 10.51 1.78
C ARG A 117 6.32 11.63 2.15
N VAL A 118 5.26 11.29 2.86
CA VAL A 118 4.25 12.21 3.37
C VAL A 118 4.31 12.18 4.88
N ASP A 119 4.56 13.34 5.47
CA ASP A 119 4.58 13.54 6.92
C ASP A 119 4.14 14.98 7.26
N ARG A 120 4.41 15.42 8.49
CA ARG A 120 4.03 16.76 8.97
C ARG A 120 4.70 17.92 8.24
N SER A 121 5.85 17.68 7.62
CA SER A 121 6.53 18.67 6.77
C SER A 121 5.92 18.78 5.37
N GLY A 122 4.96 17.89 5.04
CA GLY A 122 4.29 17.83 3.74
C GLY A 122 4.78 16.65 2.91
N VAL A 123 4.82 16.85 1.60
CA VAL A 123 5.29 15.84 0.63
C VAL A 123 6.76 16.09 0.32
N THR A 124 7.59 15.09 0.54
CA THR A 124 8.99 15.09 0.11
C THR A 124 9.18 14.01 -0.95
N ARG A 125 9.76 14.39 -2.09
CA ARG A 125 10.21 13.44 -3.10
C ARG A 125 11.56 12.85 -2.66
N CYS A 126 11.59 11.56 -2.38
CA CYS A 126 12.73 10.89 -1.75
C CYS A 126 13.61 10.12 -2.74
N ARG A 127 13.06 9.70 -3.87
CA ARG A 127 13.80 9.03 -4.94
C ARG A 127 13.13 9.31 -6.29
N ASP A 128 13.96 9.55 -7.29
CA ASP A 128 13.58 9.81 -8.68
C ASP A 128 14.21 8.76 -9.60
N GLY A 129 13.90 8.82 -10.90
CA GLY A 129 14.55 7.97 -11.89
C GLY A 129 14.08 6.52 -11.85
N LEU A 130 12.98 6.24 -11.15
CA LEU A 130 12.44 4.88 -11.01
C LEU A 130 11.69 4.51 -12.29
N SER A 131 11.67 3.21 -12.59
CA SER A 131 10.93 2.71 -13.74
C SER A 131 9.43 2.58 -13.45
N LEU A 132 9.10 2.02 -12.29
CA LEU A 132 7.75 1.89 -11.77
C LEU A 132 7.89 1.65 -10.26
N SER A 133 7.49 2.63 -9.46
CA SER A 133 7.63 2.56 -8.00
C SER A 133 6.50 1.72 -7.42
N ASN A 134 6.86 0.60 -6.83
CA ASN A 134 5.91 -0.38 -6.35
C ASN A 134 6.20 -0.75 -4.90
N GLY A 135 5.96 -2.00 -4.52
CA GLY A 135 6.00 -2.53 -3.18
C GLY A 135 6.98 -1.87 -2.20
N ILE A 136 6.43 -1.49 -1.05
CA ILE A 136 7.16 -0.86 0.06
C ILE A 136 7.05 -1.75 1.31
N ALA A 137 8.17 -2.04 1.97
CA ALA A 137 8.18 -2.72 3.26
C ALA A 137 9.28 -2.16 4.17
N PHE A 138 9.11 -2.34 5.48
CA PHE A 138 10.06 -1.87 6.49
C PHE A 138 10.50 -3.02 7.37
N SER A 139 11.78 -3.05 7.76
CA SER A 139 12.27 -4.04 8.72
C SER A 139 11.53 -3.92 10.07
N PRO A 140 11.50 -4.99 10.89
CA PRO A 140 10.80 -4.97 12.18
C PRO A 140 11.27 -3.87 13.14
N ASP A 141 12.55 -3.50 13.07
CA ASP A 141 13.15 -2.42 13.87
C ASP A 141 13.00 -1.02 13.21
N GLY A 142 12.47 -0.96 12.00
CA GLY A 142 12.30 0.27 11.22
C GLY A 142 13.59 0.90 10.70
N ALA A 143 14.73 0.22 10.81
CA ALA A 143 16.02 0.73 10.36
C ALA A 143 16.23 0.59 8.84
N TRP A 144 15.43 -0.24 8.15
CA TRP A 144 15.55 -0.51 6.73
C TRP A 144 14.22 -0.34 6.00
N MET A 145 14.29 0.25 4.81
CA MET A 145 13.24 0.23 3.81
C MET A 145 13.62 -0.74 2.69
N TYR A 146 12.67 -1.57 2.27
CA TYR A 146 12.72 -2.37 1.06
C TYR A 146 11.76 -1.76 0.04
N HIS A 147 12.22 -1.63 -1.20
CA HIS A 147 11.46 -0.94 -2.24
C HIS A 147 11.66 -1.59 -3.61
N ALA A 148 10.55 -1.95 -4.26
CA ALA A 148 10.54 -2.54 -5.60
C ALA A 148 10.56 -1.46 -6.68
N ASP A 149 11.52 -1.59 -7.60
CA ASP A 149 11.53 -0.90 -8.90
C ASP A 149 11.20 -1.94 -9.98
N THR A 150 9.91 -2.01 -10.34
CA THR A 150 9.32 -3.19 -10.99
C THR A 150 9.93 -3.50 -12.34
N LEU A 151 10.04 -2.53 -13.27
CA LEU A 151 10.52 -2.82 -14.63
C LEU A 151 12.04 -3.08 -14.68
N ASN A 152 12.78 -2.55 -13.71
CA ASN A 152 14.19 -2.90 -13.48
C ASN A 152 14.39 -4.24 -12.75
N ARG A 153 13.28 -4.88 -12.36
CA ARG A 153 13.20 -6.20 -11.73
C ARG A 153 14.00 -6.34 -10.45
N VAL A 154 14.14 -5.25 -9.71
CA VAL A 154 15.00 -5.18 -8.53
C VAL A 154 14.20 -4.74 -7.31
N VAL A 155 14.45 -5.39 -6.18
CA VAL A 155 14.13 -4.84 -4.87
C VAL A 155 15.41 -4.26 -4.30
N THR A 156 15.36 -3.00 -3.91
CA THR A 156 16.45 -2.31 -3.23
C THR A 156 16.22 -2.32 -1.73
N ARG A 157 17.30 -2.26 -0.96
CA ARG A 157 17.29 -1.99 0.48
C ARG A 157 17.99 -0.66 0.73
N SER A 158 17.45 0.14 1.65
CA SER A 158 18.04 1.43 2.05
C SER A 158 17.93 1.62 3.54
N ALA A 159 18.96 2.16 4.17
CA ALA A 159 18.91 2.54 5.57
C ALA A 159 17.92 3.69 5.75
N LEU A 160 16.98 3.55 6.68
CA LEU A 160 15.98 4.54 7.02
C LEU A 160 16.38 5.23 8.32
N ALA A 161 16.79 6.49 8.23
CA ALA A 161 17.12 7.28 9.40
C ALA A 161 15.84 7.67 10.18
N PRO A 162 15.94 7.97 11.49
CA PRO A 162 14.78 8.36 12.30
C PRO A 162 14.00 9.57 11.75
N ASP A 163 14.69 10.52 11.12
CA ASP A 163 14.11 11.70 10.47
C ASP A 163 13.42 11.38 9.12
N GLY A 164 13.53 10.15 8.64
CA GLY A 164 12.89 9.68 7.41
C GLY A 164 13.74 9.87 6.18
N THR A 165 15.03 10.19 6.34
CA THR A 165 15.96 10.19 5.22
C THR A 165 16.37 8.77 4.87
N LEU A 166 16.29 8.44 3.58
CA LEU A 166 16.85 7.21 3.03
C LEU A 166 18.33 7.40 2.71
N ARG A 167 19.15 6.42 3.07
CA ARG A 167 20.60 6.38 2.79
C ARG A 167 20.96 5.03 2.18
N ASP A 168 22.06 5.02 1.43
CA ASP A 168 22.75 3.80 1.01
C ASP A 168 21.82 2.76 0.36
N ALA A 169 21.34 3.07 -0.86
CA ALA A 169 20.52 2.14 -1.62
C ALA A 169 21.38 1.06 -2.28
N GLU A 170 21.15 -0.19 -1.91
CA GLU A 170 21.80 -1.36 -2.51
C GLU A 170 20.76 -2.32 -3.09
N SER A 171 21.19 -3.14 -4.06
CA SER A 171 20.36 -4.25 -4.56
C SER A 171 20.21 -5.29 -3.45
N PHE A 172 18.96 -5.62 -3.13
CA PHE A 172 18.63 -6.66 -2.15
C PHE A 172 18.34 -7.99 -2.85
N ALA A 173 17.56 -7.95 -3.93
CA ALA A 173 17.26 -9.10 -4.78
C ALA A 173 16.86 -8.65 -6.19
N GLN A 174 17.10 -9.49 -7.18
CA GLN A 174 16.77 -9.24 -8.59
C GLN A 174 16.26 -10.51 -9.26
N TRP A 175 15.35 -10.35 -10.23
CA TRP A 175 14.70 -11.45 -10.94
C TRP A 175 14.88 -11.34 -12.45
N ASP A 176 15.04 -12.49 -13.11
CA ASP A 176 15.16 -12.59 -14.57
C ASP A 176 13.84 -13.02 -15.25
N ASP A 177 12.93 -13.63 -14.50
CA ASP A 177 11.74 -14.31 -15.02
C ASP A 177 10.41 -13.65 -14.62
N ALA A 178 10.43 -12.67 -13.72
CA ALA A 178 9.25 -11.99 -13.20
C ALA A 178 9.57 -10.56 -12.78
N TYR A 179 8.54 -9.80 -12.42
CA TYR A 179 8.68 -8.42 -11.97
C TYR A 179 8.24 -8.29 -10.50
N PRO A 180 9.07 -7.74 -9.59
CA PRO A 180 8.70 -7.53 -8.21
C PRO A 180 7.63 -6.45 -8.12
N ASP A 181 6.59 -6.74 -7.36
CA ASP A 181 5.42 -5.89 -7.20
C ASP A 181 5.29 -5.49 -5.72
N GLY A 182 4.14 -5.73 -5.07
CA GLY A 182 3.91 -5.50 -3.65
C GLY A 182 4.84 -6.32 -2.72
N LEU A 183 5.27 -5.67 -1.63
CA LEU A 183 6.13 -6.27 -0.60
C LEU A 183 5.37 -6.42 0.73
N VAL A 184 5.80 -7.32 1.62
CA VAL A 184 5.45 -7.28 3.05
C VAL A 184 6.55 -7.92 3.90
N ALA A 185 6.96 -7.26 4.98
CA ALA A 185 7.93 -7.79 5.92
C ALA A 185 7.25 -8.62 7.02
N ASP A 186 7.94 -9.66 7.48
CA ASP A 186 7.50 -10.49 8.61
C ASP A 186 8.29 -10.21 9.89
N ALA A 187 7.83 -10.80 11.00
CA ALA A 187 8.40 -10.58 12.32
C ALA A 187 9.84 -11.11 12.50
N ALA A 188 10.32 -11.98 11.61
CA ALA A 188 11.71 -12.45 11.63
C ALA A 188 12.64 -11.58 10.77
N GLY A 189 12.11 -10.51 10.15
CA GLY A 189 12.85 -9.64 9.26
C GLY A 189 13.00 -10.16 7.83
N GLY A 190 12.24 -11.21 7.47
CA GLY A 190 12.13 -11.63 6.08
C GLY A 190 11.16 -10.74 5.30
N VAL A 191 11.33 -10.68 3.99
CA VAL A 191 10.51 -9.90 3.07
C VAL A 191 9.85 -10.84 2.07
N TRP A 192 8.52 -10.83 2.04
CA TRP A 192 7.73 -11.46 1.00
C TRP A 192 7.58 -10.51 -0.19
N VAL A 193 7.85 -11.03 -1.38
CA VAL A 193 7.81 -10.31 -2.66
C VAL A 193 6.76 -10.96 -3.54
N ALA A 194 5.74 -10.21 -3.95
CA ALA A 194 4.84 -10.62 -5.01
C ALA A 194 5.54 -10.50 -6.36
N LEU A 195 5.39 -11.52 -7.22
CA LEU A 195 6.04 -11.56 -8.52
C LEU A 195 5.01 -11.55 -9.65
N TRP A 196 4.86 -10.39 -10.29
CA TRP A 196 4.02 -10.20 -11.46
C TRP A 196 4.53 -11.03 -12.63
N GLY A 197 3.64 -11.83 -13.23
CA GLY A 197 3.96 -12.80 -14.28
C GLY A 197 4.58 -14.10 -13.77
N GLY A 198 5.02 -14.15 -12.50
CA GLY A 198 5.70 -15.30 -11.91
C GLY A 198 4.78 -16.30 -11.20
N GLY A 199 3.52 -15.94 -10.96
CA GLY A 199 2.52 -16.82 -10.33
C GLY A 199 2.87 -17.30 -8.92
N ARG A 200 3.64 -16.50 -8.17
CA ARG A 200 4.14 -16.84 -6.84
C ARG A 200 4.47 -15.61 -6.00
N LEU A 201 4.59 -15.85 -4.68
CA LEU A 201 5.40 -15.04 -3.79
C LEU A 201 6.68 -15.76 -3.41
N GLU A 202 7.72 -14.98 -3.18
CA GLU A 202 9.00 -15.43 -2.65
C GLU A 202 9.29 -14.71 -1.34
N ARG A 203 9.72 -15.45 -0.32
CA ARG A 203 10.21 -14.90 0.95
C ARG A 203 11.73 -14.91 0.94
N LEU A 204 12.35 -13.76 1.12
CA LEU A 204 13.79 -13.65 1.33
C LEU A 204 14.05 -13.35 2.81
N ASP A 205 15.09 -13.92 3.39
CA ASP A 205 15.55 -13.51 4.72
C ASP A 205 16.22 -12.13 4.69
N CYS A 206 16.65 -11.62 5.84
CA CYS A 206 17.26 -10.29 5.94
C CYS A 206 18.60 -10.14 5.18
N SER A 207 19.18 -11.24 4.68
CA SER A 207 20.37 -11.22 3.84
C SER A 207 20.06 -11.28 2.33
N GLY A 208 18.78 -11.40 1.96
CA GLY A 208 18.34 -11.53 0.57
C GLY A 208 18.35 -12.98 0.06
N VAL A 209 18.46 -13.97 0.95
CA VAL A 209 18.44 -15.38 0.57
C VAL A 209 17.00 -15.88 0.56
N LEU A 210 16.58 -16.50 -0.55
CA LEU A 210 15.27 -17.13 -0.69
C LEU A 210 15.10 -18.26 0.34
N THR A 211 14.04 -18.21 1.14
CA THR A 211 13.71 -19.25 2.14
C THR A 211 12.41 -19.98 1.84
N ASP A 212 11.42 -19.30 1.27
CA ASP A 212 10.08 -19.86 1.06
C ASP A 212 9.48 -19.38 -0.26
N VAL A 213 8.63 -20.22 -0.84
CA VAL A 213 7.87 -19.92 -2.06
C VAL A 213 6.41 -20.30 -1.84
N VAL A 214 5.48 -19.41 -2.19
CA VAL A 214 4.04 -19.67 -2.16
C VAL A 214 3.48 -19.45 -3.56
N SER A 215 3.06 -20.52 -4.23
CA SER A 215 2.46 -20.44 -5.57
C SER A 215 0.99 -20.03 -5.54
N THR A 216 0.52 -19.39 -6.60
CA THR A 216 -0.89 -19.04 -6.83
C THR A 216 -1.44 -19.80 -8.06
N PRO A 217 -1.91 -21.05 -7.92
CA PRO A 217 -2.29 -21.88 -9.06
C PRO A 217 -3.33 -21.22 -9.96
N GLY A 218 -3.00 -21.08 -11.25
CA GLY A 218 -3.87 -20.47 -12.27
C GLY A 218 -3.93 -18.95 -12.24
N ALA A 219 -3.21 -18.28 -11.34
CA ALA A 219 -3.04 -16.83 -11.33
C ALA A 219 -1.57 -16.50 -11.52
N HIS A 220 -1.22 -15.79 -12.59
CA HIS A 220 0.18 -15.52 -12.95
C HIS A 220 0.62 -14.10 -12.55
N GLN A 221 -0.31 -13.16 -12.48
CA GLN A 221 -0.07 -11.77 -12.09
C GLN A 221 -0.34 -11.60 -10.60
N VAL A 222 0.63 -11.97 -9.77
CA VAL A 222 0.58 -11.77 -8.32
C VAL A 222 1.02 -10.35 -8.01
N THR A 223 0.18 -9.60 -7.32
CA THR A 223 0.35 -8.15 -7.18
C THR A 223 0.87 -7.74 -5.82
N ALA A 224 0.28 -8.24 -4.73
CA ALA A 224 0.69 -7.86 -3.40
C ALA A 224 0.25 -8.89 -2.35
N ALA A 225 0.74 -8.72 -1.11
CA ALA A 225 0.35 -9.57 0.00
C ALA A 225 0.27 -8.83 1.35
N ALA A 226 -0.50 -9.43 2.26
CA ALA A 226 -0.61 -9.03 3.66
C ALA A 226 -0.55 -10.25 4.57
N LEU A 227 0.17 -10.13 5.68
CA LEU A 227 0.13 -11.10 6.77
C LEU A 227 -0.96 -10.67 7.75
N GLY A 228 -1.96 -11.53 7.94
CA GLY A 228 -3.15 -11.23 8.74
C GLY A 228 -3.69 -12.45 9.49
N GLY A 229 -4.93 -12.35 9.95
CA GLY A 229 -5.49 -13.27 10.95
C GLY A 229 -5.13 -12.86 12.38
N SER A 230 -5.69 -13.54 13.36
CA SER A 230 -5.47 -13.23 14.78
C SER A 230 -4.03 -13.48 15.24
N ASP A 231 -3.31 -14.37 14.58
CA ASP A 231 -1.91 -14.72 14.82
C ASP A 231 -0.95 -14.16 13.77
N LEU A 232 -1.46 -13.40 12.80
CA LEU A 232 -0.73 -12.82 11.67
C LEU A 232 -0.01 -13.86 10.77
N ARG A 233 -0.49 -15.12 10.74
CA ARG A 233 0.11 -16.21 9.94
C ARG A 233 -0.65 -16.52 8.66
N SER A 234 -1.75 -15.83 8.40
CA SER A 234 -2.48 -15.94 7.14
C SER A 234 -1.89 -14.96 6.11
N LEU A 235 -1.17 -15.47 5.12
CA LEU A 235 -0.69 -14.70 3.99
C LEU A 235 -1.82 -14.55 2.96
N TYR A 236 -2.43 -13.38 2.91
CA TYR A 236 -3.43 -13.00 1.91
C TYR A 236 -2.75 -12.42 0.69
N ILE A 237 -3.19 -12.80 -0.50
CA ILE A 237 -2.48 -12.54 -1.75
C ILE A 237 -3.46 -12.01 -2.79
N THR A 238 -3.23 -10.80 -3.28
CA THR A 238 -3.99 -10.23 -4.39
C THR A 238 -3.35 -10.60 -5.73
N THR A 239 -4.19 -10.69 -6.75
CA THR A 239 -3.79 -10.98 -8.13
C THR A 239 -4.60 -10.13 -9.10
N ALA A 240 -4.16 -10.06 -10.36
CA ALA A 240 -4.77 -9.22 -11.39
C ALA A 240 -5.17 -10.01 -12.65
N LEU A 241 -6.18 -9.51 -13.36
CA LEU A 241 -6.52 -9.91 -14.74
C LEU A 241 -5.93 -8.97 -15.79
N GLU A 242 -5.56 -7.76 -15.37
CA GLU A 242 -5.09 -6.66 -16.21
C GLU A 242 -4.09 -7.10 -17.29
N GLY A 243 -4.23 -6.55 -18.50
CA GLY A 243 -3.31 -6.83 -19.61
C GLY A 243 -3.47 -8.23 -20.23
N GLY A 244 -4.44 -9.04 -19.78
CA GLY A 244 -4.75 -10.35 -20.37
C GLY A 244 -3.79 -11.49 -19.99
N GLY A 245 -2.82 -11.24 -19.12
CA GLY A 245 -1.81 -12.21 -18.65
C GLY A 245 -2.16 -12.91 -17.34
N GLY A 246 -3.30 -12.59 -16.71
CA GLY A 246 -3.64 -13.02 -15.36
C GLY A 246 -3.82 -14.53 -15.16
N GLY A 247 -4.15 -15.27 -16.22
CA GLY A 247 -4.51 -16.69 -16.13
C GLY A 247 -5.96 -16.92 -15.65
N PRO A 248 -6.44 -18.17 -15.62
CA PRO A 248 -7.85 -18.50 -15.35
C PRO A 248 -8.35 -18.11 -13.95
N ARG A 249 -7.44 -17.92 -13.00
CA ARG A 249 -7.73 -17.46 -11.63
C ARG A 249 -7.12 -16.09 -11.34
N GLY A 250 -6.61 -15.39 -12.36
CA GLY A 250 -6.21 -13.99 -12.23
C GLY A 250 -7.35 -13.15 -11.65
N GLY A 251 -7.01 -12.14 -10.85
CA GLY A 251 -8.00 -11.32 -10.18
C GLY A 251 -8.65 -11.94 -8.94
N SER A 252 -8.23 -13.14 -8.53
CA SER A 252 -8.70 -13.78 -7.28
C SER A 252 -7.90 -13.29 -6.07
N LEU A 253 -8.50 -13.41 -4.88
CA LEU A 253 -7.80 -13.34 -3.60
C LEU A 253 -7.40 -14.76 -3.17
N PHE A 254 -6.13 -14.99 -2.87
CA PHE A 254 -5.64 -16.25 -2.32
C PHE A 254 -5.29 -16.09 -0.83
N ARG A 255 -5.22 -17.21 -0.12
CA ARG A 255 -4.77 -17.30 1.26
C ARG A 255 -3.87 -18.52 1.41
N ALA A 256 -2.75 -18.37 2.10
CA ALA A 256 -1.89 -19.46 2.55
C ALA A 256 -1.56 -19.28 4.04
N ASP A 257 -1.28 -20.36 4.75
CA ASP A 257 -0.79 -20.31 6.13
C ASP A 257 0.74 -20.40 6.12
N VAL A 258 1.42 -19.55 6.90
CA VAL A 258 2.89 -19.48 6.95
C VAL A 258 3.45 -19.63 8.37
N SER A 259 4.71 -20.08 8.45
CA SER A 259 5.41 -20.40 9.69
C SER A 259 6.02 -19.19 10.41
N VAL A 260 6.06 -18.02 9.78
CA VAL A 260 6.53 -16.76 10.38
C VAL A 260 5.38 -15.76 10.37
N PRO A 261 4.98 -15.19 11.52
CA PRO A 261 3.89 -14.23 11.56
C PRO A 261 4.33 -12.88 11.00
N GLY A 262 3.37 -12.10 10.53
CA GLY A 262 3.57 -10.70 10.21
C GLY A 262 3.78 -9.83 11.43
N LEU A 263 3.92 -8.53 11.15
CA LEU A 263 3.87 -7.47 12.15
C LEU A 263 2.47 -6.82 12.13
N PRO A 264 2.01 -6.19 13.22
CA PRO A 264 0.88 -5.27 13.14
C PRO A 264 1.15 -4.22 12.06
N GLU A 265 0.20 -4.02 11.15
CA GLU A 265 0.34 -3.02 10.09
C GLU A 265 0.49 -1.62 10.71
N PRO A 266 1.54 -0.84 10.36
CA PRO A 266 1.74 0.49 10.89
C PRO A 266 0.60 1.45 10.51
N GLU A 267 0.29 2.37 11.42
CA GLU A 267 -0.76 3.38 11.21
C GLU A 267 -0.20 4.66 10.62
N ALA A 268 -0.82 5.13 9.53
CA ALA A 268 -0.65 6.46 8.99
C ALA A 268 -1.19 7.50 9.98
N SER A 269 -0.30 8.22 10.69
CA SER A 269 -0.67 9.03 11.85
C SER A 269 -0.06 10.43 11.89
N TRP A 270 0.72 10.84 10.89
CA TRP A 270 1.30 12.20 10.83
C TRP A 270 0.26 13.32 10.97
N TRP A 271 -0.97 13.07 10.51
CA TRP A 271 -2.10 14.00 10.47
C TRP A 271 -2.89 14.12 11.78
N ALA A 272 -2.68 13.23 12.76
CA ALA A 272 -3.57 13.07 13.90
C ALA A 272 -3.52 14.22 14.94
N ASP A 273 -2.45 15.02 14.93
CA ASP A 273 -2.30 16.18 15.82
C ASP A 273 -2.80 17.50 15.21
N GLU A 274 -3.40 17.46 14.01
CA GLU A 274 -4.06 18.62 13.40
C GLU A 274 -5.35 18.96 14.18
N PRO A 275 -5.50 20.18 14.73
CA PRO A 275 -6.79 20.58 15.29
C PRO A 275 -7.83 20.52 14.17
N GLU A 276 -8.93 19.79 14.43
CA GLU A 276 -10.10 19.79 13.54
C GLU A 276 -10.44 21.24 13.17
N PRO A 277 -10.51 21.60 11.88
CA PRO A 277 -10.91 22.94 11.49
C PRO A 277 -12.29 23.18 12.12
N LEU A 278 -12.37 24.18 13.00
CA LEU A 278 -13.62 24.61 13.60
C LEU A 278 -14.60 24.83 12.45
N GLY A 279 -15.56 23.92 12.32
CA GLY A 279 -16.59 24.01 11.30
C GLY A 279 -17.17 25.42 11.35
N ALA A 280 -17.26 26.06 10.18
CA ALA A 280 -17.91 27.35 10.07
C ALA A 280 -19.30 27.22 10.71
N SER A 281 -19.43 27.73 11.94
CA SER A 281 -20.70 27.83 12.60
C SER A 281 -21.49 28.82 11.77
N ASP A 282 -22.47 28.32 11.00
CA ASP A 282 -23.47 29.14 10.37
C ASP A 282 -24.08 30.03 11.44
N GLY A 283 -23.67 31.29 11.43
CA GLY A 283 -24.21 32.35 12.26
C GLY A 283 -25.66 32.59 11.88
N ARG A 284 -26.55 31.77 12.44
CA ARG A 284 -27.97 32.10 12.59
C ARG A 284 -28.28 32.12 14.08
N GLY A 285 -27.84 33.21 14.71
CA GLY A 285 -28.39 33.64 15.98
C GLY A 285 -29.89 33.89 15.79
N GLY A 286 -30.72 32.99 16.30
CA GLY A 286 -32.14 33.23 16.49
C GLY A 286 -32.30 34.30 17.56
N ALA A 287 -32.89 35.44 17.18
CA ALA A 287 -33.46 36.38 18.13
C ALA A 287 -34.92 35.97 18.36
N ASP A 288 -35.20 35.53 19.58
CA ASP A 288 -36.54 35.50 20.14
C ASP A 288 -37.14 36.91 20.13
N VAL A 289 -38.34 37.05 19.58
CA VAL A 289 -39.24 38.15 19.90
C VAL A 289 -40.56 37.55 20.35
N ARG A 290 -40.89 37.79 21.63
CA ARG A 290 -42.22 37.59 22.18
C ARG A 290 -43.12 38.77 21.78
N SER A 291 -44.33 38.44 21.35
CA SER A 291 -45.58 39.11 21.74
C SER A 291 -46.72 38.13 21.61
#